data_AF-A0A1Q6JXT2-F1
#
_entry.id   AF-A0A1Q6JXT2-F1
#
_cell.length_a   1.000
_cell.length_b   1.000
_cell.length_c   1.000
_cell.angle_alpha   90.00
_cell.angle_beta   90.00
_cell.angle_gamma   90.00
#
_symmetry.space_group_name_H-M   'P 1'
#
loop_
_entity.id
_entity.type
_entity.pdbx_description
1 polymer ?
#
loop_
_entity_poly.entity_id
_entity_poly.type
_entity_poly.pdbx_seq_one_letter_code
_entity_poly.pdbx_strand_id
1 'polypeptide(L)'
;MSFGTILLVMFMVMFWIFRAIVALCTQFSIDLVGIVSYNLTFEIIVSFITLICIILVIKRNIFGGLAYFLMYGLYYGEHFFNTIIATTQGSQLTIEMSANLICDLMAILLAIFCLFDILIDKNKKANPSDKKTDWYFKNKEYDEELKKRDSRDDNNEYKYY
;
A
#
# COMPACT_ATOMS: atom_id res chain seq x y z
N MET A 1 -4.16 -14.82 -3.78
CA MET A 1 -3.59 -13.46 -3.92
C MET A 1 -3.80 -13.00 -5.35
N SER A 2 -4.13 -11.72 -5.56
CA SER A 2 -4.07 -11.14 -6.91
C SER A 2 -2.61 -11.03 -7.38
N PHE A 3 -2.38 -11.10 -8.70
CA PHE A 3 -1.06 -10.86 -9.30
C PHE A 3 -0.46 -9.52 -8.85
N GLY A 4 -1.30 -8.47 -8.76
CA GLY A 4 -0.87 -7.14 -8.33
C GLY A 4 -0.22 -7.12 -6.96
N THR A 5 -0.71 -7.92 -6.00
CA THR A 5 -0.07 -7.95 -4.69
C THR A 5 1.21 -8.77 -4.67
N ILE A 6 1.31 -9.84 -5.45
CA ILE A 6 2.55 -10.61 -5.54
C ILE A 6 3.65 -9.70 -6.09
N LEU A 7 3.33 -8.91 -7.11
CA LEU A 7 4.21 -7.88 -7.66
C LEU A 7 4.63 -6.84 -6.59
N LEU A 8 3.67 -6.37 -5.79
CA LEU A 8 3.94 -5.40 -4.72
C LEU A 8 4.89 -5.97 -3.66
N VAL A 9 4.66 -7.20 -3.21
CA VAL A 9 5.55 -7.89 -2.25
C VAL A 9 6.95 -8.08 -2.84
N MET A 10 7.08 -8.41 -4.13
CA MET A 10 8.39 -8.48 -4.79
C MET A 10 9.11 -7.13 -4.77
N PHE A 11 8.41 -6.02 -5.07
CA PHE A 11 9.00 -4.68 -4.98
C PHE A 11 9.40 -4.31 -3.55
N MET A 12 8.63 -4.70 -2.53
CA MET A 12 9.01 -4.49 -1.12
C MET A 12 10.33 -5.19 -0.80
N VAL A 13 10.47 -6.45 -1.21
CA VAL A 13 11.70 -7.23 -0.97
C VAL A 13 12.89 -6.66 -1.74
N MET A 14 12.70 -6.28 -3.01
CA MET A 14 13.75 -5.64 -3.80
C MET A 14 14.22 -4.32 -3.18
N PHE A 15 13.27 -3.48 -2.75
CA PHE A 15 13.59 -2.22 -2.10
C PHE A 15 14.29 -2.44 -0.76
N TRP A 16 13.89 -3.45 0.00
CA TRP A 16 14.57 -3.84 1.25
C TRP A 16 16.02 -4.26 1.02
N ILE A 17 16.29 -5.14 0.03
CA ILE A 17 17.66 -5.54 -0.32
C ILE A 17 18.49 -4.32 -0.75
N PHE A 18 17.91 -3.46 -1.58
CA PHE A 18 18.55 -2.22 -2.01
C PHE A 18 18.95 -1.34 -0.81
N ARG A 19 18.06 -1.13 0.16
CA ARG A 19 18.36 -0.37 1.39
C ARG A 19 19.43 -1.04 2.24
N ALA A 20 19.41 -2.37 2.35
CA ALA A 20 20.45 -3.11 3.07
C ALA A 20 21.84 -2.90 2.43
N ILE A 21 21.92 -2.89 1.09
CA ILE A 21 23.17 -2.60 0.37
C ILE A 21 23.61 -1.15 0.63
N VAL A 22 22.70 -0.18 0.55
CA VAL A 22 23.01 1.23 0.82
C VAL A 22 23.56 1.42 2.24
N ALA A 23 22.96 0.78 3.24
CA ALA A 23 23.42 0.85 4.64
C ALA A 23 24.81 0.21 4.85
N LEU A 24 25.15 -0.84 4.10
CA LEU A 24 26.50 -1.41 4.12
C LEU A 24 27.50 -0.50 3.43
N CYS A 25 27.16 0.05 2.27
CA CYS A 25 28.04 0.96 1.53
C CYS A 25 28.35 2.22 2.34
N THR A 26 27.39 2.77 3.07
CA THR A 26 27.66 3.89 3.98
C THR A 26 28.58 3.51 5.13
N GLN A 27 28.47 2.30 5.69
CA GLN A 27 29.39 1.83 6.71
C GLN A 27 30.84 1.73 6.21
N PHE A 28 31.02 1.31 4.96
CA PHE A 28 32.34 1.18 4.32
C PHE A 28 32.81 2.47 3.62
N SER A 29 32.04 3.57 3.69
CA SER A 29 32.32 4.83 2.99
C SER A 29 32.48 4.66 1.47
N ILE A 30 31.76 3.70 0.89
CA ILE A 30 31.67 3.48 -0.55
C ILE A 30 30.55 4.36 -1.09
N ASP A 31 30.89 5.26 -2.02
CA ASP A 31 29.92 6.17 -2.62
C ASP A 31 29.01 5.45 -3.63
N LEU A 32 27.71 5.42 -3.34
CA LEU A 32 26.66 4.81 -4.15
C LEU A 32 25.87 5.90 -4.88
N VAL A 33 26.53 6.64 -5.78
CA VAL A 33 25.91 7.75 -6.54
C VAL A 33 25.30 8.79 -5.58
N GLY A 34 25.97 9.06 -4.47
CA GLY A 34 25.49 9.98 -3.44
C GLY A 34 24.34 9.47 -2.59
N ILE A 35 23.90 8.23 -2.75
CA ILE A 35 22.82 7.64 -1.94
C ILE A 35 23.40 7.19 -0.61
N VAL A 36 22.98 7.86 0.46
CA VAL A 36 23.56 7.69 1.81
C VAL A 36 22.44 7.43 2.80
N SER A 37 22.67 6.51 3.73
CA SER A 37 21.86 6.35 4.93
C SER A 37 21.96 7.59 5.82
N TYR A 38 20.86 8.30 6.02
CA TYR A 38 20.80 9.48 6.89
C TYR A 38 21.27 9.18 8.31
N ASN A 39 20.77 8.09 8.89
CA ASN A 39 21.22 7.58 10.19
C ASN A 39 21.29 6.05 10.15
N LEU A 40 22.50 5.52 10.23
CA LEU A 40 22.78 4.09 10.11
C LEU A 40 22.07 3.26 11.20
N THR A 41 21.93 3.79 12.42
CA THR A 41 21.22 3.09 13.50
C THR A 41 19.73 2.95 13.17
N PHE A 42 19.10 4.01 12.67
CA PHE A 42 17.68 3.97 12.29
C PHE A 42 17.45 3.11 11.06
N GLU A 43 18.34 3.13 10.06
CA GLU A 43 18.26 2.23 8.89
C GLU A 43 18.22 0.76 9.30
N ILE A 44 19.10 0.36 10.22
CA ILE A 44 19.15 -1.03 10.68
C ILE A 44 17.83 -1.40 11.36
N ILE A 45 17.32 -0.55 12.26
CA ILE A 45 16.05 -0.78 12.96
C ILE A 45 14.90 -0.90 11.96
N VAL A 46 14.79 0.05 11.02
CA VAL A 46 13.78 0.06 9.95
C VAL A 46 13.88 -1.19 9.09
N SER A 47 15.09 -1.60 8.72
CA SER A 47 15.35 -2.81 7.92
C SER A 47 14.90 -4.11 8.62
N PHE A 48 15.02 -4.21 9.94
CA PHE A 48 14.49 -5.38 10.66
C PHE A 48 12.97 -5.35 10.79
N ILE A 49 12.38 -4.19 11.08
CA ILE A 49 10.92 -4.04 11.20
C ILE A 49 10.24 -4.31 9.85
N THR A 50 10.84 -3.89 8.75
CA THR A 50 10.31 -4.13 7.39
C THR A 50 10.19 -5.61 7.05
N LEU A 51 11.13 -6.45 7.47
CA LEU A 51 11.02 -7.91 7.29
C LEU A 51 9.76 -8.45 7.98
N ILE A 52 9.48 -8.00 9.21
CA ILE A 52 8.27 -8.37 9.95
C ILE A 52 7.03 -7.85 9.21
N CYS A 53 7.06 -6.61 8.73
CA CYS A 53 5.98 -6.02 7.94
C CYS A 53 5.70 -6.83 6.67
N ILE A 54 6.73 -7.25 5.92
CA ILE A 54 6.58 -8.07 4.70
C ILE A 54 5.86 -9.38 5.02
N ILE A 55 6.24 -10.06 6.10
CA ILE A 55 5.56 -11.30 6.54
C ILE A 55 4.08 -11.04 6.87
N LEU A 56 3.77 -9.94 7.56
CA LEU A 56 2.40 -9.56 7.90
C LEU A 56 1.56 -9.17 6.67
N VAL A 57 2.17 -8.52 5.68
CA VAL A 57 1.54 -8.15 4.41
C VAL A 57 1.23 -9.41 3.58
N ILE A 58 2.15 -10.39 3.54
CA ILE A 58 1.91 -11.69 2.91
C ILE A 58 0.72 -12.41 3.59
N LYS A 59 0.64 -12.34 4.92
CA LYS A 59 -0.50 -12.86 5.69
C LYS A 59 -1.79 -12.02 5.57
N ARG A 60 -1.78 -10.94 4.77
CA ARG A 60 -2.93 -10.04 4.54
C ARG A 60 -3.45 -9.36 5.81
N ASN A 61 -2.56 -9.07 6.76
CA ASN A 61 -2.93 -8.36 7.97
C ASN A 61 -2.87 -6.83 7.74
N ILE A 62 -3.94 -6.08 8.07
CA ILE A 62 -3.94 -4.59 7.95
C ILE A 62 -2.79 -4.01 8.74
N PHE A 63 -2.58 -4.51 9.96
CA PHE A 63 -1.56 -3.96 10.85
C PHE A 63 -0.17 -3.98 10.21
N GLY A 64 0.13 -4.97 9.35
CA GLY A 64 1.38 -5.02 8.60
C GLY A 64 1.52 -3.88 7.59
N GLY A 65 0.49 -3.65 6.78
CA GLY A 65 0.48 -2.56 5.79
C GLY A 65 0.47 -1.18 6.43
N LEU A 66 -0.29 -1.01 7.51
CA LEU A 66 -0.37 0.26 8.25
C LEU A 66 0.95 0.57 8.96
N ALA A 67 1.57 -0.42 9.62
CA ALA A 67 2.88 -0.26 10.23
C ALA A 67 3.96 0.08 9.19
N TYR A 68 3.94 -0.58 8.03
CA TYR A 68 4.85 -0.28 6.93
C TYR A 68 4.68 1.16 6.44
N PHE A 69 3.43 1.59 6.23
CA PHE A 69 3.12 2.95 5.81
C PHE A 69 3.57 4.01 6.81
N LEU A 70 3.27 3.83 8.10
CA LEU A 70 3.68 4.79 9.12
C LEU A 70 5.20 4.86 9.25
N MET A 71 5.88 3.73 9.28
CA MET A 71 7.32 3.71 9.45
C MET A 71 8.05 4.34 8.24
N TYR A 72 7.64 4.01 7.02
CA TYR A 72 8.22 4.58 5.81
C TYR A 72 7.85 6.05 5.63
N GLY A 73 6.60 6.40 5.93
CA GLY A 73 6.11 7.77 5.83
C GLY A 73 6.75 8.71 6.87
N LEU A 74 7.00 8.24 8.09
CA LEU A 74 7.67 9.04 9.11
C LEU A 74 9.16 9.18 8.80
N TYR A 75 9.84 8.06 8.55
CA TYR A 75 11.28 8.09 8.38
C TYR A 75 11.69 8.73 7.04
N TYR A 76 11.24 8.20 5.90
CA TYR A 76 11.59 8.75 4.59
C TYR A 76 10.82 10.04 4.28
N GLY A 77 9.60 10.20 4.80
CA GLY A 77 8.81 11.42 4.57
C GLY A 77 9.38 12.64 5.28
N GLU A 78 9.90 12.51 6.51
CA GLU A 78 10.58 13.62 7.19
C GLU A 78 11.76 14.12 6.35
N HIS A 79 12.62 13.21 5.90
CA HIS A 79 13.79 13.56 5.07
C HIS A 79 13.38 14.17 3.72
N PHE A 80 12.33 13.63 3.08
CA PHE A 80 11.78 14.18 1.85
C PHE A 80 11.28 15.63 2.04
N PHE A 81 10.45 15.88 3.06
CA PHE A 81 9.93 17.22 3.33
C PHE A 81 11.03 18.21 3.69
N ASN A 82 11.98 17.82 4.53
CA ASN A 82 13.10 18.68 4.91
C ASN A 82 13.94 19.07 3.70
N THR A 83 14.21 18.14 2.78
CA THR A 83 14.97 18.42 1.55
C THR A 83 14.20 19.33 0.59
N ILE A 84 12.89 19.17 0.48
CA ILE A 84 12.03 20.04 -0.35
C ILE A 84 11.98 21.47 0.21
N ILE A 85 11.84 21.62 1.54
CA ILE A 85 11.82 22.93 2.22
C ILE A 85 13.17 23.63 2.04
N ALA A 86 14.28 22.92 2.23
CA ALA A 86 15.62 23.49 2.00
C ALA A 86 15.76 24.03 0.57
N THR A 87 15.32 23.25 -0.42
CA THR A 87 15.35 23.65 -1.84
C THR A 87 14.54 24.91 -2.12
N THR A 88 13.36 25.03 -1.49
CA THR A 88 12.50 26.23 -1.65
C THR A 88 13.07 27.47 -0.96
N GLN A 89 13.95 27.31 0.02
CA GLN A 89 14.67 28.39 0.70
C GLN A 89 15.96 28.81 -0.03
N GLY A 90 16.24 28.26 -1.22
CA GLY A 90 17.34 28.71 -2.08
C GLY A 90 18.63 27.90 -1.96
N SER A 91 18.63 26.74 -1.29
CA SER A 91 19.77 25.83 -1.35
C SER A 91 19.85 25.16 -2.74
N GLN A 92 21.04 25.16 -3.36
CA GLN A 92 21.27 24.41 -4.60
C GLN A 92 21.19 22.90 -4.33
N LEU A 93 20.40 22.21 -5.15
CA LEU A 93 20.34 20.74 -5.15
C LEU A 93 21.64 20.18 -5.73
N THR A 94 22.41 19.48 -4.91
CA THR A 94 23.53 18.66 -5.39
C THR A 94 22.97 17.37 -6.00
N ILE A 95 23.77 16.72 -6.86
CA ILE A 95 23.41 15.45 -7.49
C ILE A 95 23.08 14.40 -6.41
N GLU A 96 23.83 14.37 -5.32
CA GLU A 96 23.65 13.46 -4.17
C GLU A 96 22.30 13.68 -3.46
N MET A 97 21.92 14.94 -3.22
CA MET A 97 20.63 15.28 -2.61
C MET A 97 19.46 14.88 -3.52
N SER A 98 19.60 15.07 -4.83
CA SER A 98 18.56 14.66 -5.80
C SER A 98 18.37 13.14 -5.87
N ALA A 99 19.45 12.36 -5.80
CA ALA A 99 19.39 10.90 -5.83
C ALA A 99 18.70 10.33 -4.57
N ASN A 100 19.01 10.86 -3.39
CA ASN A 100 18.33 10.49 -2.15
C ASN A 100 16.86 10.87 -2.17
N LEU A 101 16.52 12.07 -2.66
CA LEU A 101 15.13 12.54 -2.75
C LEU A 101 14.26 11.62 -3.63
N ILE A 102 14.80 11.13 -4.75
CA ILE A 102 14.11 10.16 -5.60
C ILE A 102 13.89 8.83 -4.86
N CYS A 103 14.89 8.37 -4.10
CA CYS A 103 14.76 7.15 -3.30
C CYS A 103 13.69 7.30 -2.20
N ASP A 104 13.65 8.44 -1.52
CA ASP A 104 12.66 8.73 -0.48
C ASP A 104 11.25 8.77 -1.07
N LEU A 105 11.09 9.43 -2.23
CA LEU A 105 9.81 9.46 -2.96
C LEU A 105 9.36 8.04 -3.34
N MET A 106 10.27 7.20 -3.83
CA MET A 106 9.96 5.81 -4.17
C MET A 106 9.53 5.02 -2.93
N ALA A 107 10.21 5.22 -1.79
CA ALA A 107 9.85 4.58 -0.52
C ALA A 107 8.43 4.95 -0.10
N ILE A 108 8.09 6.24 -0.15
CA ILE A 108 6.77 6.76 0.22
C ILE A 108 5.68 6.23 -0.74
N LEU A 109 5.93 6.24 -2.05
CA LEU A 109 4.99 5.70 -3.03
C LEU A 109 4.70 4.23 -2.78
N LEU A 110 5.75 3.43 -2.57
CA LEU A 110 5.63 2.00 -2.33
C LEU A 110 4.84 1.73 -1.04
N ALA A 111 5.08 2.52 0.01
CA ALA A 111 4.33 2.48 1.25
C ALA A 111 2.84 2.79 1.07
N ILE A 112 2.51 3.81 0.27
CA ILE A 112 1.13 4.17 -0.09
C ILE A 112 0.45 3.04 -0.85
N PHE A 113 1.11 2.50 -1.88
CA PHE A 113 0.58 1.40 -2.67
C PHE A 113 0.33 0.15 -1.81
N CYS A 114 1.23 -0.17 -0.88
CA CYS A 114 1.07 -1.30 0.04
C CYS A 114 -0.21 -1.16 0.89
N LEU A 115 -0.47 0.05 1.41
CA LEU A 115 -1.66 0.33 2.19
C LEU A 115 -2.92 0.21 1.32
N PHE A 116 -2.92 0.80 0.13
CA PHE A 116 -4.05 0.72 -0.80
C PHE A 116 -4.37 -0.71 -1.24
N ASP A 117 -3.38 -1.55 -1.54
CA ASP A 117 -3.62 -2.95 -1.92
C ASP A 117 -4.38 -3.71 -0.82
N ILE A 118 -3.99 -3.53 0.44
CA ILE A 118 -4.66 -4.17 1.58
C ILE A 118 -6.07 -3.61 1.80
N LEU A 119 -6.26 -2.29 1.66
CA LEU A 119 -7.58 -1.67 1.77
C LEU A 119 -8.52 -2.12 0.67
N ILE A 120 -8.05 -2.17 -0.58
CA ILE A 120 -8.84 -2.62 -1.74
C ILE A 120 -9.26 -4.08 -1.55
N ASP A 121 -8.35 -4.94 -1.09
CA ASP A 121 -8.66 -6.34 -0.83
C ASP A 121 -9.71 -6.51 0.28
N LYS A 122 -9.67 -5.68 1.32
CA LYS A 122 -10.72 -5.68 2.34
C LYS A 122 -12.04 -5.15 1.84
N ASN A 123 -12.03 -4.10 1.03
CA ASN A 123 -13.25 -3.57 0.42
C ASN A 123 -13.92 -4.62 -0.49
N LYS A 124 -13.13 -5.37 -1.28
CA LYS A 124 -13.62 -6.50 -2.09
C LYS A 124 -14.22 -7.62 -1.25
N LYS A 125 -13.67 -7.90 -0.06
CA LYS A 125 -14.24 -8.88 0.87
C LYS A 125 -15.52 -8.39 1.55
N ALA A 126 -15.62 -7.09 1.84
CA ALA A 126 -16.81 -6.49 2.43
C ALA A 126 -17.98 -6.41 1.43
N ASN A 127 -17.67 -6.13 0.16
CA ASN A 127 -18.64 -6.10 -0.93
C ASN A 127 -18.27 -7.12 -2.02
N PRO A 128 -18.56 -8.42 -1.80
CA PRO A 128 -18.33 -9.42 -2.83
C PRO A 128 -19.25 -9.13 -4.02
N SER A 129 -18.66 -8.98 -5.21
CA SER A 129 -19.39 -8.95 -6.47
C SER A 129 -19.07 -10.20 -7.27
N ASP A 130 -20.10 -10.98 -7.58
CA ASP A 130 -19.96 -12.16 -8.42
C ASP A 130 -20.46 -11.85 -9.82
N LYS A 131 -19.54 -11.79 -10.79
CA LYS A 131 -19.83 -11.46 -12.19
C LYS A 131 -20.84 -12.43 -12.83
N LYS A 132 -20.98 -13.65 -12.32
CA LYS A 132 -21.89 -14.67 -12.87
C LYS A 132 -23.34 -14.49 -12.43
N THR A 133 -23.56 -13.89 -11.26
CA THR A 133 -24.89 -13.77 -10.65
C THR A 133 -25.32 -12.31 -10.57
N ASP A 134 -24.38 -11.37 -10.37
CA ASP A 134 -24.68 -9.95 -10.18
C ASP A 134 -25.36 -9.30 -11.40
N TRP A 135 -25.14 -9.79 -12.63
CA TRP A 135 -25.83 -9.27 -13.81
C TRP A 135 -27.35 -9.52 -13.77
N TYR A 136 -27.77 -10.58 -13.07
CA TYR A 136 -29.17 -10.93 -12.87
C TYR A 136 -29.74 -10.32 -11.59
N PHE A 137 -29.01 -10.42 -10.47
CA PHE A 137 -29.52 -9.99 -9.16
C PHE A 137 -29.31 -8.50 -8.84
N LYS A 138 -28.45 -7.78 -9.57
CA LYS A 138 -28.18 -6.34 -9.35
C LYS A 138 -28.59 -5.49 -10.56
N ASN A 139 -29.65 -5.89 -11.26
CA ASN A 139 -30.22 -5.10 -12.34
C ASN A 139 -31.58 -4.51 -11.93
N LYS A 140 -31.99 -3.42 -12.60
CA LYS A 140 -33.24 -2.72 -12.28
C LYS A 140 -34.49 -3.55 -12.56
N GLU A 141 -34.41 -4.47 -13.52
CA GLU A 141 -35.54 -5.33 -13.92
C GLU A 141 -35.86 -6.36 -12.83
N TYR A 142 -34.84 -6.94 -12.19
CA TYR A 142 -34.97 -7.86 -11.06
C TYR A 142 -35.52 -7.18 -9.82
N ASP A 143 -35.07 -5.95 -9.53
CA ASP A 143 -35.66 -5.13 -8.45
C ASP A 143 -37.14 -4.83 -8.70
N GLU A 144 -37.54 -4.62 -9.96
CA GLU A 144 -38.95 -4.45 -10.33
C GLU A 144 -39.75 -5.76 -10.24
N GLU A 145 -39.16 -6.90 -10.60
CA GLU A 145 -39.77 -8.22 -10.42
C GLU A 145 -39.97 -8.57 -8.94
N LEU A 146 -38.99 -8.28 -8.08
CA LEU A 146 -39.10 -8.45 -6.63
C LEU A 146 -40.23 -7.60 -6.06
N LYS A 147 -40.27 -6.30 -6.39
CA LYS A 147 -41.38 -5.42 -5.94
C LYS A 147 -42.75 -5.92 -6.39
N LYS A 148 -42.85 -6.43 -7.63
CA LYS A 148 -44.10 -7.01 -8.14
C LYS A 148 -44.49 -8.30 -7.40
N ARG A 149 -43.52 -9.13 -7.00
CA ARG A 149 -43.79 -10.35 -6.21
C ARG A 149 -44.16 -10.01 -4.76
N ASP A 150 -43.46 -9.10 -4.11
CA ASP A 150 -43.79 -8.62 -2.76
C ASP A 150 -45.21 -8.03 -2.73
N SER A 151 -45.59 -7.24 -3.74
CA SER A 151 -46.94 -6.69 -3.84
C SER A 151 -48.04 -7.75 -4.06
N ARG A 152 -47.68 -8.98 -4.45
CA ARG A 152 -48.61 -10.11 -4.60
C ARG A 152 -48.69 -10.94 -3.33
N ASP A 153 -47.61 -11.11 -2.60
CA ASP A 153 -47.59 -11.86 -1.33
C ASP A 153 -48.26 -11.10 -0.18
N ASP A 154 -48.24 -9.75 -0.19
CA ASP A 154 -49.04 -8.95 0.77
C ASP A 154 -50.56 -9.06 0.51
N ASN A 155 -50.97 -9.49 -0.68
CA ASN A 155 -52.35 -9.79 -1.02
C ASN A 155 -52.62 -11.28 -0.79
N ASN A 156 -52.59 -11.70 0.48
CA ASN A 156 -52.95 -13.05 0.94
C ASN A 156 -54.42 -13.40 0.60
N GLU A 157 -54.70 -13.70 -0.67
CA GLU A 157 -55.93 -14.36 -1.10
C GLU A 157 -55.81 -15.87 -0.86
N TYR A 158 -55.91 -16.28 0.42
CA TYR A 158 -56.15 -17.69 0.72
C TYR A 158 -57.55 -18.06 0.21
N LYS A 159 -57.62 -18.67 -0.98
CA LYS A 159 -58.81 -19.37 -1.44
C LYS A 159 -58.95 -20.67 -0.63
N TYR A 160 -59.78 -20.61 0.40
CA TYR A 160 -60.35 -21.80 1.03
C TYR A 160 -61.24 -22.50 -0.01
N TYR A 161 -60.87 -23.72 -0.41
CA TYR A 161 -61.73 -24.64 -1.14
C TYR A 161 -62.65 -25.39 -0.16
#